data_AF-A0A3C0WUC3-F1
#
_entry.id   AF-A0A3C0WUC3-F1
#
_cell.length_a   1.000
_cell.length_b   1.000
_cell.length_c   1.000
_cell.angle_alpha   90.00
_cell.angle_beta   90.00
_cell.angle_gamma   90.00
#
_symmetry.space_group_name_H-M   'P 1'
#
loop_
_entity.id
_entity.type
_entity.pdbx_description
1 polymer ?
#
loop_
_entity_poly.entity_id
_entity_poly.type
_entity_poly.pdbx_seq_one_letter_code
_entity_poly.pdbx_strand_id
1 'polypeptide(L)'
;MGTRSTPQYFHCASLVAAFAFPVLPHKGCPPMSDFPGRILAVDPGLKRIGLAVSDPTQTIANPLGVIAHVSRMVDAAQIASLAVEQQAVRIIIGCPLDSEGLPGPAARSAARVAEAVRSQTELPVELWDESGSTRSARAARAAMGVSRRNRSGHLDEIAATVILQSYLDAQPVNDSDQLP
;
A
#
# COMPACT_ATOMS: atom_id res chain seq x y z
N MET A 1 -11.82 8.85 58.22
CA MET A 1 -12.52 7.92 57.30
C MET A 1 -12.33 8.46 55.89
N GLY A 2 -11.61 7.73 55.02
CA GLY A 2 -11.50 8.05 53.59
C GLY A 2 -10.24 8.83 53.15
N THR A 3 -9.07 8.21 53.20
CA THR A 3 -7.92 8.55 52.36
C THR A 3 -8.10 7.99 50.95
N ARG A 4 -7.62 8.71 49.93
CA ARG A 4 -7.00 8.26 48.65
C ARG A 4 -7.06 9.44 47.66
N SER A 5 -5.94 10.13 47.46
CA SER A 5 -4.86 9.79 46.52
C SER A 5 -5.21 10.22 45.09
N THR A 6 -4.56 11.29 44.65
CA THR A 6 -4.35 11.67 43.24
C THR A 6 -3.80 10.50 42.42
N PRO A 7 -3.97 10.56 41.10
CA PRO A 7 -2.78 10.46 40.27
C PRO A 7 -2.65 11.67 39.35
N GLN A 8 -1.53 12.37 39.56
CA GLN A 8 -0.85 13.16 38.56
C GLN A 8 -0.51 12.23 37.38
N TYR A 9 -1.03 12.51 36.19
CA TYR A 9 -0.43 11.95 34.98
C TYR A 9 0.67 12.90 34.52
N PHE A 10 1.88 12.51 34.90
CA PHE A 10 3.13 12.96 34.33
C PHE A 10 3.15 12.71 32.82
N HIS A 11 3.51 13.76 32.08
CA HIS A 11 4.54 13.79 31.05
C HIS A 11 4.88 12.45 30.35
N CYS A 12 4.60 12.38 29.05
CA CYS A 12 5.52 11.74 28.11
C CYS A 12 5.58 12.58 26.83
N ALA A 13 6.32 13.69 26.93
CA ALA A 13 6.95 14.30 25.77
C ALA A 13 8.05 13.37 25.25
N SER A 14 8.36 13.48 23.96
CA SER A 14 9.47 12.84 23.24
C SER A 14 9.34 11.34 22.94
N LEU A 15 8.92 11.06 21.70
CA LEU A 15 9.86 10.53 20.71
C LEU A 15 9.31 10.78 19.29
N VAL A 16 9.39 12.03 18.82
CA VAL A 16 9.53 12.25 17.37
C VAL A 16 10.96 11.79 17.08
N ALA A 17 11.12 10.51 16.75
CA ALA A 17 12.34 10.04 16.13
C ALA A 17 12.39 10.69 14.75
N ALA A 18 12.96 11.90 14.72
CA ALA A 18 13.46 12.51 13.53
C ALA A 18 14.57 11.61 12.99
N PHE A 19 14.20 10.59 12.21
CA PHE A 19 15.01 10.25 11.05
C PHE A 19 14.72 11.30 10.00
N ALA A 20 15.23 12.51 10.26
CA ALA A 20 15.63 13.39 9.20
C ALA A 20 16.69 12.62 8.42
N PHE A 21 16.27 11.89 7.39
CA PHE A 21 17.17 11.66 6.28
C PHE A 21 17.59 13.06 5.82
N PRO A 22 18.86 13.45 5.93
CA PRO A 22 19.28 14.70 5.34
C PRO A 22 19.02 14.53 3.84
N VAL A 23 18.00 15.21 3.33
CA VAL A 23 17.84 15.44 1.89
C VAL A 23 18.99 16.36 1.50
N LEU A 24 20.17 15.78 1.30
CA LEU A 24 21.30 16.48 0.74
C LEU A 24 20.99 16.76 -0.74
N PRO A 25 21.07 18.02 -1.21
CA PRO A 25 20.97 18.30 -2.62
C PRO A 25 22.25 17.83 -3.32
N HIS A 26 22.31 16.57 -3.75
CA HIS A 26 23.43 16.10 -4.57
C HIS A 26 23.26 16.57 -6.03
N LYS A 27 23.80 17.73 -6.36
CA LYS A 27 24.09 18.02 -7.78
C LYS A 27 25.35 17.24 -8.15
N GLY A 28 25.20 16.16 -8.93
CA GLY A 28 26.31 15.48 -9.60
C GLY A 28 26.63 14.02 -9.23
N CYS A 29 25.69 13.24 -8.68
CA CYS A 29 25.89 11.79 -8.56
C CYS A 29 25.63 11.12 -9.92
N PRO A 30 26.45 10.16 -10.40
CA PRO A 30 26.12 9.34 -11.57
C PRO A 30 24.76 8.63 -11.35
N PRO A 31 24.03 8.27 -12.43
CA PRO A 31 22.69 7.72 -12.29
C PRO A 31 22.73 6.48 -11.39
N MET A 32 21.92 6.48 -10.32
CA MET A 32 21.57 5.27 -9.58
C MET A 32 20.67 4.40 -10.48
N SER A 33 21.27 3.82 -11.52
CA SER A 33 20.69 2.74 -12.30
C SER A 33 21.15 1.44 -11.63
N ASP A 34 20.24 0.74 -10.95
CA ASP A 34 20.07 -0.72 -11.06
C ASP A 34 19.29 -1.38 -9.91
N PHE A 35 18.93 -0.66 -8.84
CA PHE A 35 18.02 -1.23 -7.85
C PHE A 35 16.63 -0.62 -7.98
N PRO A 36 15.64 -1.38 -8.51
CA PRO A 36 14.26 -1.01 -8.28
C PRO A 36 14.06 -0.89 -6.75
N GLY A 37 13.46 0.20 -6.29
CA GLY A 37 13.09 0.30 -4.88
C GLY A 37 11.87 -0.56 -4.60
N ARG A 38 11.48 -0.70 -3.33
CA ARG A 38 10.26 -1.45 -2.98
C ARG A 38 9.00 -0.74 -3.47
N ILE A 39 7.93 -1.49 -3.70
CA ILE A 39 6.61 -0.95 -4.01
C ILE A 39 5.69 -1.28 -2.84
N LEU A 40 4.95 -0.28 -2.34
CA LEU A 40 3.92 -0.46 -1.32
C LEU A 40 2.56 -0.59 -2.01
N ALA A 41 1.76 -1.60 -1.65
CA ALA A 41 0.37 -1.71 -2.07
C ALA A 41 -0.60 -1.49 -0.91
N VAL A 42 -1.75 -0.91 -1.23
CA VAL A 42 -2.82 -0.56 -0.31
C VAL A 42 -4.14 -1.09 -0.84
N ASP A 43 -4.85 -1.86 0.00
CA ASP A 43 -6.22 -2.29 -0.24
C ASP A 43 -7.19 -1.54 0.69
N PRO A 44 -7.83 -0.45 0.23
CA PRO A 44 -8.70 0.37 1.07
C PRO A 44 -10.03 -0.34 1.35
N GLY A 45 -10.16 -0.96 2.52
CA GLY A 45 -11.41 -1.51 3.02
C GLY A 45 -12.18 -0.54 3.92
N LEU A 46 -13.47 -0.81 4.16
CA LEU A 46 -14.35 0.06 4.96
C LEU A 46 -14.00 0.11 6.46
N LYS A 47 -13.37 -0.94 6.99
CA LYS A 47 -13.01 -1.06 8.42
C LYS A 47 -11.50 -1.17 8.63
N ARG A 48 -10.80 -1.69 7.65
CA ARG A 48 -9.39 -2.08 7.71
C ARG A 48 -8.75 -1.80 6.37
N ILE A 49 -7.48 -1.44 6.39
CA ILE A 49 -6.68 -1.17 5.20
C ILE A 49 -5.56 -2.20 5.20
N GLY A 50 -5.57 -3.07 4.19
CA GLY A 50 -4.50 -4.05 3.99
C GLY A 50 -3.29 -3.40 3.33
N LEU A 51 -2.10 -3.81 3.75
CA LEU A 51 -0.83 -3.32 3.24
C LEU A 51 0.10 -4.46 2.86
N ALA A 52 0.77 -4.31 1.72
CA ALA A 52 1.79 -5.23 1.25
C ALA A 52 2.98 -4.45 0.70
N VAL A 53 4.14 -5.08 0.68
CA VAL A 53 5.37 -4.49 0.15
C VAL A 53 6.08 -5.50 -0.74
N SER A 54 6.70 -5.04 -1.82
CA SER A 54 7.54 -5.91 -2.65
C SER A 54 8.90 -6.11 -1.99
N ASP A 55 9.60 -7.13 -2.44
CA ASP A 55 11.05 -7.16 -2.32
C ASP A 55 11.69 -6.07 -3.24
N PRO A 56 12.97 -5.69 -3.02
CA PRO A 56 13.63 -4.69 -3.86
C PRO A 56 13.70 -5.07 -5.34
N THR A 57 13.76 -6.36 -5.70
CA THR A 57 13.76 -6.76 -7.12
C THR A 57 12.39 -6.59 -7.78
N GLN A 58 11.36 -6.21 -7.02
CA GLN A 58 9.97 -6.09 -7.49
C GLN A 58 9.45 -7.40 -8.12
N THR A 59 9.88 -8.54 -7.60
CA THR A 59 9.47 -9.86 -8.10
C THR A 59 8.37 -10.47 -7.23
N ILE A 60 8.47 -10.33 -5.91
CA ILE A 60 7.61 -10.99 -4.94
C ILE A 60 6.97 -9.96 -4.02
N ALA A 61 5.66 -10.07 -3.83
CA ALA A 61 4.89 -9.32 -2.86
C ALA A 61 4.79 -10.06 -1.52
N ASN A 62 5.05 -9.33 -0.42
CA ASN A 62 4.91 -9.84 0.94
C ASN A 62 3.86 -9.01 1.72
N PRO A 63 3.07 -9.64 2.61
CA PRO A 63 2.18 -8.91 3.49
C PRO A 63 3.00 -8.02 4.45
N LEU A 64 2.60 -6.76 4.57
CA LEU A 64 3.19 -5.82 5.52
C LEU A 64 2.36 -5.72 6.80
N GLY A 65 1.04 -5.81 6.67
CA GLY A 65 0.11 -5.81 7.80
C GLY A 65 -1.22 -5.16 7.47
N VAL A 66 -1.98 -4.81 8.51
CA VAL A 66 -3.29 -4.19 8.38
C VAL A 66 -3.39 -3.06 9.39
N ILE A 67 -3.94 -1.93 8.95
CA ILE A 67 -4.24 -0.78 9.83
C ILE A 67 -5.77 -0.60 9.93
N ALA A 68 -6.24 -0.08 11.06
CA ALA A 68 -7.65 0.24 11.23
C ALA A 68 -8.00 1.48 10.39
N HIS A 69 -9.14 1.45 9.71
CA HIS A 69 -9.65 2.63 9.01
C HIS A 69 -10.18 3.63 10.05
N VAL A 70 -9.63 4.84 10.09
CA VAL A 70 -10.08 5.91 10.99
C VAL A 70 -10.71 7.04 10.18
N SER A 71 -9.93 7.62 9.27
CA SER A 71 -10.39 8.63 8.34
C SER A 71 -9.38 8.77 7.22
N ARG A 72 -9.85 9.12 6.02
CA ARG A 72 -9.02 9.13 4.82
C ARG A 72 -7.69 9.90 4.97
N MET A 73 -7.69 11.05 5.63
CA MET A 73 -6.48 11.86 5.81
C MET A 73 -5.51 11.26 6.83
N VAL A 74 -6.01 10.70 7.93
CA VAL A 74 -5.20 10.01 8.94
C VAL A 74 -4.57 8.76 8.32
N ASP A 75 -5.39 7.98 7.62
CA ASP A 75 -4.94 6.76 6.96
C ASP A 75 -3.88 7.08 5.88
N ALA A 76 -4.10 8.14 5.10
CA ALA A 76 -3.15 8.60 4.07
C ALA A 76 -1.79 8.99 4.66
N ALA A 77 -1.77 9.71 5.78
CA ALA A 77 -0.54 10.06 6.48
C ALA A 77 0.19 8.81 7.00
N GLN A 78 -0.56 7.84 7.53
CA GLN A 78 0.00 6.58 7.99
C GLN A 78 0.58 5.74 6.84
N ILE A 79 -0.12 5.67 5.70
CA ILE A 79 0.37 5.02 4.47
C ILE A 79 1.67 5.68 4.00
N ALA A 80 1.73 7.02 3.98
CA ALA A 80 2.93 7.75 3.58
C ALA A 80 4.12 7.47 4.52
N SER A 81 3.90 7.45 5.85
CA SER A 81 4.93 7.07 6.83
C SER A 81 5.47 5.67 6.57
N LEU A 82 4.57 4.70 6.40
CA LEU A 82 4.95 3.30 6.13
C LEU A 82 5.70 3.16 4.79
N ALA A 83 5.34 3.94 3.77
CA ALA A 83 6.08 3.97 2.51
C ALA A 83 7.53 4.44 2.71
N VAL A 84 7.74 5.48 3.53
CA VAL A 84 9.08 5.97 3.87
C VAL A 84 9.86 4.95 4.67
N GLU A 85 9.24 4.35 5.70
CA GLU A 85 9.84 3.31 6.54
C GLU A 85 10.30 2.09 5.73
N GLN A 86 9.52 1.70 4.72
CA GLN A 86 9.85 0.60 3.82
C GLN A 86 10.75 1.02 2.66
N GLN A 87 11.20 2.28 2.59
CA GLN A 87 11.98 2.81 1.46
C GLN A 87 11.30 2.54 0.12
N ALA A 88 9.97 2.66 0.09
CA ALA A 88 9.18 2.43 -1.11
C ALA A 88 9.39 3.57 -2.10
N VAL A 89 9.47 3.24 -3.38
CA VAL A 89 9.63 4.20 -4.49
C VAL A 89 8.31 4.46 -5.22
N ARG A 90 7.25 3.69 -4.91
CA ARG A 90 5.92 3.81 -5.50
C ARG A 90 4.86 3.25 -4.56
N ILE A 91 3.66 3.82 -4.63
CA ILE A 91 2.48 3.33 -3.91
C ILE A 91 1.40 2.92 -4.93
N ILE A 92 0.87 1.71 -4.76
CA ILE A 92 -0.23 1.17 -5.56
C ILE A 92 -1.48 1.08 -4.71
N ILE A 93 -2.58 1.68 -5.18
CA ILE A 93 -3.88 1.62 -4.53
C ILE A 93 -4.78 0.69 -5.34
N GLY A 94 -5.26 -0.38 -4.71
CA GLY A 94 -6.23 -1.28 -5.32
C GLY A 94 -7.53 -0.56 -5.66
N CYS A 95 -7.97 -0.70 -6.91
CA CYS A 95 -9.17 -0.05 -7.43
C CYS A 95 -10.06 -1.09 -8.13
N PRO A 96 -11.02 -1.71 -7.42
CA PRO A 96 -11.93 -2.65 -8.06
C PRO A 96 -12.89 -1.89 -8.99
N LEU A 97 -12.75 -2.09 -10.29
CA LEU A 97 -13.81 -1.70 -11.23
C LEU A 97 -15.02 -2.61 -11.04
N ASP A 98 -16.22 -2.10 -11.35
CA ASP A 98 -17.41 -2.93 -11.31
C ASP A 98 -17.43 -3.97 -12.46
N SER A 99 -18.38 -4.90 -12.41
CA SER A 99 -18.52 -5.99 -13.38
C SER A 99 -18.73 -5.54 -14.84
N GLU A 100 -19.07 -4.27 -15.05
CA GLU A 100 -19.25 -3.66 -16.37
C GLU A 100 -18.06 -2.77 -16.78
N GLY A 101 -17.00 -2.73 -15.96
CA GLY A 101 -15.82 -1.89 -16.19
C GLY A 101 -16.05 -0.40 -15.95
N LEU A 102 -17.16 -0.03 -15.32
CA LEU A 102 -17.49 1.34 -14.97
C LEU A 102 -16.95 1.70 -13.57
N PRO A 103 -16.69 3.00 -13.30
CA PRO A 103 -16.27 3.44 -11.99
C PRO A 103 -17.45 3.45 -11.01
N GLY A 104 -17.71 2.30 -10.39
CA GLY A 104 -18.65 2.15 -9.28
C GLY A 104 -18.25 2.96 -8.02
N PRO A 105 -19.08 2.98 -6.97
CA PRO A 105 -18.78 3.67 -5.71
C PRO A 105 -17.43 3.30 -5.08
N ALA A 106 -16.99 2.04 -5.25
CA ALA A 106 -15.72 1.55 -4.75
C ALA A 106 -14.51 2.17 -5.50
N ALA A 107 -14.57 2.23 -6.82
CA ALA A 107 -13.54 2.88 -7.64
C ALA A 107 -13.40 4.38 -7.31
N ARG A 108 -14.53 5.07 -7.12
CA ARG A 108 -14.51 6.49 -6.66
C ARG A 108 -13.91 6.64 -5.26
N SER A 109 -14.16 5.68 -4.37
CA SER A 109 -13.56 5.67 -3.04
C SER A 109 -12.05 5.49 -3.12
N ALA A 110 -11.58 4.52 -3.91
CA ALA A 110 -10.16 4.27 -4.14
C ALA A 110 -9.45 5.50 -4.75
N ALA A 111 -10.06 6.15 -5.73
CA ALA A 111 -9.54 7.39 -6.32
C ALA A 111 -9.35 8.50 -5.29
N ARG A 112 -10.35 8.71 -4.41
CA ARG A 112 -10.23 9.69 -3.32
C ARG A 112 -9.14 9.33 -2.32
N VAL A 113 -8.95 8.04 -2.00
CA VAL A 113 -7.84 7.57 -1.16
C VAL A 113 -6.51 7.89 -1.83
N ALA A 114 -6.37 7.61 -3.13
CA ALA A 114 -5.15 7.92 -3.87
C ALA A 114 -4.85 9.43 -3.86
N GLU A 115 -5.86 10.29 -4.04
CA GLU A 115 -5.68 11.76 -3.92
C GLU A 115 -5.21 12.17 -2.51
N ALA A 116 -5.79 11.59 -1.47
CA ALA A 116 -5.37 11.87 -0.10
C ALA A 116 -3.92 11.43 0.13
N VAL A 117 -3.52 10.24 -0.33
CA VAL A 117 -2.13 9.76 -0.22
C VAL A 117 -1.17 10.67 -0.99
N ARG A 118 -1.52 11.07 -2.22
CA ARG A 118 -0.72 12.04 -3.01
C ARG A 118 -0.51 13.38 -2.30
N SER A 119 -1.46 13.79 -1.45
CA SER A 119 -1.29 15.01 -0.64
C SER A 119 -0.29 14.86 0.53
N GLN A 120 0.09 13.62 0.87
CA GLN A 120 0.96 13.29 2.01
C GLN A 120 2.36 12.83 1.60
N THR A 121 2.63 12.63 0.31
CA THR A 121 3.92 12.14 -0.18
C THR A 121 4.23 12.64 -1.59
N GLU A 122 5.53 12.74 -1.91
CA GLU A 122 6.02 13.01 -3.28
C GLU A 122 6.18 11.74 -4.12
N LEU A 123 5.99 10.56 -3.52
CA LEU A 123 6.09 9.28 -4.23
C LEU A 123 4.99 9.16 -5.29
N PRO A 124 5.28 8.55 -6.46
CA PRO A 124 4.26 8.18 -7.43
C PRO A 124 3.18 7.29 -6.79
N VAL A 125 1.91 7.68 -6.98
CA VAL A 125 0.75 6.92 -6.52
C VAL A 125 -0.11 6.54 -7.71
N GLU A 126 -0.30 5.24 -7.93
CA GLU A 126 -1.06 4.68 -9.05
C GLU A 126 -2.28 3.90 -8.56
N LEU A 127 -3.37 3.94 -9.34
CA LEU A 127 -4.51 3.05 -9.13
C LEU A 127 -4.27 1.80 -9.96
N TRP A 128 -4.41 0.63 -9.33
CA TRP A 128 -4.30 -0.65 -10.03
C TRP A 128 -5.65 -1.38 -10.01
N ASP A 129 -6.14 -1.71 -11.19
CA ASP A 129 -7.32 -2.52 -11.35
C ASP A 129 -6.94 -4.00 -11.51
N GLU A 130 -7.32 -4.80 -10.51
CA GLU A 130 -7.15 -6.24 -10.55
C GLU A 130 -7.92 -6.89 -11.72
N SER A 131 -8.91 -6.20 -12.32
CA SER A 131 -9.74 -6.78 -13.37
C SER A 131 -8.98 -7.03 -14.68
N GLY A 132 -7.80 -6.45 -14.91
CA GLY A 132 -6.97 -6.58 -16.12
C GLY A 132 -6.43 -7.98 -16.47
N SER A 133 -7.01 -9.02 -15.87
CA SER A 133 -6.62 -10.41 -16.02
C SER A 133 -7.23 -11.02 -17.30
N THR A 134 -6.45 -11.84 -18.02
CA THR A 134 -6.92 -12.61 -19.18
C THR A 134 -8.17 -13.43 -18.84
N ARG A 135 -8.97 -13.82 -19.84
CA ARG A 135 -10.23 -14.57 -19.62
C ARG A 135 -10.02 -15.82 -18.74
N SER A 136 -8.87 -16.49 -18.87
CA SER A 136 -8.46 -17.64 -18.05
C SER A 136 -8.17 -17.26 -16.59
N ALA A 137 -7.47 -16.16 -16.35
CA ALA A 137 -7.11 -15.75 -14.99
C ALA A 137 -8.27 -15.03 -14.26
N ARG A 138 -9.21 -14.38 -14.98
CA ARG A 138 -10.55 -14.03 -14.44
C ARG A 138 -11.34 -15.27 -14.02
N ALA A 139 -11.35 -16.33 -14.84
CA ALA A 139 -12.06 -17.57 -14.53
C ALA A 139 -11.45 -18.32 -13.34
N ALA A 140 -10.11 -18.35 -13.23
CA ALA A 140 -9.42 -18.92 -12.08
C ALA A 140 -9.74 -18.16 -10.78
N ARG A 141 -9.76 -16.82 -10.82
CA ARG A 141 -10.16 -15.97 -9.67
C ARG A 141 -11.63 -16.13 -9.29
N ALA A 142 -12.52 -16.25 -10.27
CA ALA A 142 -13.94 -16.53 -10.03
C ALA A 142 -14.16 -17.94 -9.43
N ALA A 143 -13.37 -18.94 -9.86
CA ALA A 143 -13.40 -20.29 -9.30
C ALA A 143 -12.85 -20.36 -7.86
N MET A 144 -11.92 -19.48 -7.49
CA MET A 144 -11.47 -19.29 -6.10
C MET A 144 -12.42 -18.42 -5.26
N GLY A 145 -13.63 -18.12 -5.77
CA GLY A 145 -14.52 -17.07 -5.29
C GLY A 145 -14.94 -17.17 -3.83
N VAL A 146 -14.26 -16.41 -2.97
CA VAL A 146 -14.89 -15.79 -1.80
C VAL A 146 -15.29 -14.38 -2.21
N SER A 147 -16.60 -14.16 -2.40
CA SER A 147 -17.16 -12.82 -2.55
C SER A 147 -16.63 -11.94 -1.42
N ARG A 148 -16.14 -10.73 -1.74
CA ARG A 148 -15.58 -9.78 -0.76
C ARG A 148 -16.54 -9.47 0.39
N ARG A 149 -17.86 -9.61 0.16
CA ARG A 149 -18.92 -9.51 1.17
C ARG A 149 -18.82 -10.57 2.27
N ASN A 150 -18.17 -11.69 1.98
CA ASN A 150 -17.95 -12.83 2.87
C ASN A 150 -16.50 -12.93 3.39
N ARG A 151 -15.62 -11.97 3.11
CA ARG A 151 -14.28 -11.96 3.71
C ARG A 151 -14.39 -11.69 5.21
N SER A 152 -13.83 -12.60 6.00
CA SER A 152 -13.68 -12.45 7.44
C SER A 152 -12.24 -12.81 7.83
N GLY A 153 -11.71 -12.14 8.85
CA GLY A 153 -10.39 -12.45 9.42
C GLY A 153 -9.23 -12.29 8.44
N HIS A 154 -8.52 -13.41 8.20
CA HIS A 154 -7.24 -13.55 7.50
C HIS A 154 -7.29 -13.21 5.99
N LEU A 155 -8.46 -13.25 5.37
CA LEU A 155 -8.60 -12.97 3.92
C LEU A 155 -8.41 -11.47 3.56
N ASP A 156 -8.57 -10.56 4.53
CA ASP A 156 -8.25 -9.14 4.32
C ASP A 156 -6.74 -8.88 4.40
N GLU A 157 -5.99 -9.70 5.13
CA GLU A 157 -4.53 -9.56 5.28
C GLU A 157 -3.80 -9.89 3.96
N ILE A 158 -4.39 -10.76 3.14
CA ILE A 158 -3.77 -11.25 1.89
C ILE A 158 -4.14 -10.38 0.68
N ALA A 159 -5.20 -9.59 0.75
CA ALA A 159 -5.74 -8.89 -0.41
C ALA A 159 -4.77 -7.87 -1.01
N ALA A 160 -4.09 -7.08 -0.17
CA ALA A 160 -3.06 -6.14 -0.64
C ALA A 160 -1.88 -6.86 -1.30
N THR A 161 -1.50 -8.05 -0.80
CA THR A 161 -0.45 -8.88 -1.40
C THR A 161 -0.86 -9.36 -2.79
N VAL A 162 -2.12 -9.78 -2.97
CA VAL A 162 -2.63 -10.21 -4.28
C VAL A 162 -2.69 -9.05 -5.28
N ILE A 163 -3.11 -7.85 -4.82
CA ILE A 163 -3.07 -6.63 -5.63
C ILE A 163 -1.64 -6.36 -6.11
N LEU A 164 -0.68 -6.38 -5.18
CA LEU A 164 0.70 -6.08 -5.49
C LEU A 164 1.30 -7.12 -6.43
N GLN A 165 1.14 -8.42 -6.14
CA GLN A 165 1.67 -9.47 -7.00
C GLN A 165 1.09 -9.35 -8.41
N SER A 166 -0.22 -9.11 -8.53
CA SER A 166 -0.86 -8.90 -9.83
C SER A 166 -0.34 -7.67 -10.57
N TYR A 167 0.13 -6.64 -9.85
CA TYR A 167 0.75 -5.46 -10.45
C TYR A 167 2.16 -5.78 -10.95
N LEU A 168 2.96 -6.48 -10.14
CA LEU A 168 4.33 -6.91 -10.46
C LEU A 168 4.34 -7.85 -11.67
N ASP A 169 3.48 -8.87 -11.67
CA ASP A 169 3.36 -9.85 -12.77
C ASP A 169 2.94 -9.22 -14.10
N ALA A 170 2.27 -8.07 -14.06
CA ALA A 170 1.85 -7.33 -15.24
C ALA A 170 2.90 -6.35 -15.75
N GLN A 171 3.96 -6.09 -14.97
CA GLN A 171 5.10 -5.33 -15.48
C GLN A 171 5.88 -6.22 -16.46
N PRO A 172 6.38 -5.65 -17.56
CA PRO A 172 7.31 -6.37 -18.40
C PRO A 172 8.54 -6.74 -17.55
N VAL A 173 8.95 -8.01 -17.61
CA VAL A 173 10.25 -8.42 -17.08
C VAL A 173 11.28 -7.57 -17.83
N ASN A 174 12.00 -6.70 -17.11
CA ASN A 174 13.11 -6.01 -17.72
C ASN A 174 14.20 -7.04 -18.00
N ASP A 175 14.39 -7.40 -19.27
CA ASP A 175 15.39 -8.37 -19.76
C ASP A 175 16.86 -7.95 -19.47
N SER A 176 17.12 -6.94 -18.63
CA SER A 176 18.46 -6.52 -18.24
C SER A 176 19.23 -7.57 -17.41
N ASP A 177 18.56 -8.63 -16.94
CA ASP A 177 19.17 -9.74 -16.20
C ASP A 177 19.56 -10.95 -17.08
N GLN A 178 19.35 -10.90 -18.41
CA GLN A 178 19.99 -11.88 -19.30
C GLN A 178 21.46 -11.51 -19.52
N LEU A 179 22.31 -11.87 -18.56
CA LEU A 179 23.76 -11.92 -18.80
C LEU A 179 24.03 -12.96 -19.91
N PRO A 180 24.85 -12.64 -20.93
CA PRO A 180 25.26 -13.59 -21.97
C PRO A 180 26.11 -14.74 -21.44
#